data_AF-A0A7C1PCY8-F1
#
_entry.id   AF-A0A7C1PCY8-F1
#
_cell.length_a   1.000
_cell.length_b   1.000
_cell.length_c   1.000
_cell.angle_alpha   90.00
_cell.angle_beta   90.00
_cell.angle_gamma   90.00
#
_symmetry.space_group_name_H-M   'P 1'
#
loop_
_entity.id
_entity.type
_entity.pdbx_description
1 polymer ?
#
loop_
_entity_poly.entity_id
_entity_poly.type
_entity_poly.pdbx_seq_one_letter_code
_entity_poly.pdbx_strand_id
1 'polypeptide(L)'
;PVMPASLILEGLAQTGGILVGHAHNFQKNVVLAKITAHFQREAHPGEQLTYQAELLDLSEAGARVRGTAHSGQELIAEADIMFAHVGREQLPPELDDPQFVFRGELAHLLRQAESAIPSPPSGTSS
;
A
#
# COMPACT_ATOMS: atom_id res chain seq x y z
N PRO A 1 5.74 -3.10 26.64
CA PRO A 1 5.87 -2.16 25.50
C PRO A 1 4.78 -2.47 24.47
N VAL A 2 4.26 -1.45 23.79
CA VAL A 2 3.21 -1.58 22.76
C VAL A 2 3.75 -1.04 21.44
N MET A 3 3.37 -1.64 20.32
CA MET A 3 3.68 -1.10 19.00
C MET A 3 2.89 0.21 18.82
N PRO A 4 3.55 1.32 18.47
CA PRO A 4 2.85 2.58 18.23
C PRO A 4 1.80 2.45 17.11
N ALA A 5 0.59 2.96 17.35
CA ALA A 5 -0.49 2.98 16.36
C ALA A 5 -0.08 3.65 15.03
N SER A 6 0.82 4.62 15.08
CA SER A 6 1.38 5.29 13.90
C SER A 6 2.14 4.34 12.97
N LEU A 7 2.87 3.35 13.50
CA LEU A 7 3.60 2.38 12.67
C LEU A 7 2.64 1.40 11.98
N ILE A 8 1.54 1.04 12.65
CA ILE A 8 0.49 0.21 12.04
C ILE A 8 -0.22 1.00 10.93
N LEU A 9 -0.51 2.28 11.18
CA LEU A 9 -1.10 3.19 10.19
C LEU A 9 -0.18 3.37 8.97
N GLU A 10 1.12 3.51 9.20
CA GLU A 10 2.13 3.58 8.15
C GLU A 10 2.16 2.30 7.32
N GLY A 11 2.15 1.13 7.96
CA GLY A 11 2.05 -0.17 7.27
C GLY A 11 0.81 -0.25 6.36
N LEU A 12 -0.36 0.12 6.88
CA LEU A 12 -1.61 0.17 6.10
C LEU A 12 -1.51 1.14 4.91
N ALA A 13 -0.95 2.33 5.13
CA ALA A 13 -0.76 3.33 4.08
C ALA A 13 0.22 2.85 3.00
N GLN A 14 1.32 2.21 3.37
CA GLN A 14 2.29 1.66 2.41
C GLN A 14 1.69 0.50 1.60
N THR A 15 0.99 -0.44 2.25
CA THR A 15 0.31 -1.54 1.54
C THR A 15 -0.71 -1.00 0.54
N GLY A 16 -1.54 -0.04 0.95
CA GLY A 16 -2.50 0.62 0.05
C GLY A 16 -1.83 1.40 -1.08
N GLY A 17 -0.76 2.14 -0.78
CA GLY A 17 -0.01 2.92 -1.77
C GLY A 17 0.65 2.05 -2.84
N ILE A 18 1.19 0.89 -2.45
CA ILE A 18 1.74 -0.10 -3.39
C ILE A 18 0.65 -0.63 -4.31
N LEU A 19 -0.53 -0.98 -3.79
CA LEU A 19 -1.67 -1.46 -4.60
C LEU A 19 -2.12 -0.42 -5.63
N VAL A 20 -2.29 0.85 -5.21
CA VAL A 20 -2.70 1.95 -6.09
C VAL A 20 -1.62 2.26 -7.12
N GLY A 21 -0.36 2.26 -6.70
CA GLY A 21 0.79 2.39 -7.61
C GLY A 21 0.79 1.30 -8.67
N HIS A 22 0.63 0.04 -8.27
CA HIS A 22 0.59 -1.11 -9.16
C HIS A 22 -0.56 -1.03 -10.16
N ALA A 23 -1.76 -0.62 -9.73
CA ALA A 23 -2.92 -0.43 -10.61
C ALA A 23 -2.67 0.60 -11.74
N HIS A 24 -1.67 1.47 -11.58
CA HIS A 24 -1.21 2.43 -12.59
C HIS A 24 0.19 2.14 -13.13
N ASN A 25 0.69 0.91 -12.99
CA ASN A 25 2.05 0.51 -13.40
C ASN A 25 3.16 1.43 -12.84
N PHE A 26 2.93 2.01 -11.66
CA PHE A 26 3.80 2.97 -10.99
C PHE A 26 4.11 4.22 -11.82
N GLN A 27 3.23 4.58 -12.76
CA GLN A 27 3.40 5.75 -13.64
C GLN A 27 2.81 7.04 -13.08
N LYS A 28 2.05 6.95 -11.98
CA LYS A 28 1.47 8.11 -11.29
C LYS A 28 2.14 8.32 -9.94
N ASN A 29 2.29 9.59 -9.57
CA ASN A 29 2.57 9.94 -8.18
C ASN A 29 1.32 9.71 -7.34
N VAL A 30 1.45 8.85 -6.33
CA VAL A 30 0.39 8.51 -5.40
C VAL A 30 0.74 9.12 -4.06
N VAL A 31 -0.12 9.99 -3.55
CA VAL A 31 0.06 10.62 -2.22
C VAL A 31 -1.11 10.26 -1.30
N LEU A 32 -0.81 10.03 -0.03
CA LEU A 32 -1.82 9.80 0.99
C LEU A 32 -2.60 11.11 1.25
N ALA A 33 -3.86 11.16 0.84
CA ALA A 33 -4.70 12.35 1.00
C ALA A 33 -5.47 12.34 2.33
N LYS A 34 -6.01 11.18 2.70
CA LYS A 34 -6.75 10.99 3.96
C LYS A 34 -6.66 9.54 4.40
N ILE A 35 -6.61 9.33 5.71
CA ILE A 35 -6.78 8.03 6.31
C ILE A 35 -7.63 8.15 7.58
N THR A 36 -8.60 7.26 7.72
CA THR A 36 -9.36 7.06 8.96
C THR A 36 -9.15 5.60 9.37
N ALA A 37 -8.66 5.37 10.59
CA ALA A 37 -8.38 4.03 11.09
C ALA A 37 -9.07 3.77 12.42
N HIS A 38 -9.51 2.52 12.61
CA HIS A 38 -10.08 2.00 13.84
C HIS A 38 -9.18 0.88 14.36
N PHE A 39 -8.75 1.01 15.62
CA PHE A 39 -7.91 0.04 16.29
C PHE A 39 -8.75 -0.78 17.26
N GLN A 40 -8.75 -2.10 17.09
CA GLN A 40 -9.52 -3.02 17.92
C GLN A 40 -8.76 -3.38 19.20
N ARG A 41 -7.42 -3.51 19.11
CA ARG A 41 -6.53 -3.71 20.25
C ARG A 41 -5.11 -3.22 19.98
N GLU A 42 -4.31 -3.18 21.03
CA GLU A 42 -2.87 -2.93 20.94
C GLU A 42 -2.14 -4.12 20.31
N ALA A 43 -1.10 -3.85 19.52
CA ALA A 43 -0.14 -4.86 19.09
C ALA A 43 1.11 -4.79 19.97
N HIS A 44 1.74 -5.93 20.22
CA HIS A 44 2.92 -6.07 21.07
C HIS A 44 4.17 -6.44 20.25
N PRO A 45 5.38 -6.06 20.72
CA PRO A 45 6.62 -6.49 20.09
C PRO A 45 6.70 -8.01 19.94
N GLY A 46 7.11 -8.47 18.76
CA GLY A 46 7.19 -9.89 18.41
C GLY A 46 5.95 -10.44 17.72
N GLU A 47 4.82 -9.72 17.71
CA GLU A 47 3.68 -10.07 16.86
C GLU A 47 4.01 -9.82 15.39
N GLN A 48 3.60 -10.75 14.52
CA GLN A 48 3.63 -10.57 13.07
C GLN A 48 2.28 -10.02 12.62
N LEU A 49 2.31 -8.83 12.03
CA LEU A 49 1.12 -8.22 11.45
C LEU A 49 1.06 -8.51 9.94
N THR A 50 -0.06 -9.06 9.49
CA THR A 50 -0.40 -9.24 8.09
C THR A 50 -1.29 -8.10 7.65
N TYR A 51 -0.83 -7.33 6.68
CA TYR A 51 -1.57 -6.20 6.10
C TYR A 51 -2.24 -6.64 4.80
N GLN A 52 -3.51 -6.27 4.62
CA GLN A 52 -4.26 -6.46 3.39
C GLN A 52 -4.81 -5.12 2.94
N ALA A 53 -4.85 -4.91 1.62
CA ALA A 53 -5.45 -3.74 1.00
C ALA A 53 -6.38 -4.18 -0.12
N GLU A 54 -7.57 -3.59 -0.16
CA GLU A 54 -8.60 -3.80 -1.16
C GLU A 54 -8.89 -2.47 -1.87
N LEU A 55 -8.79 -2.45 -3.19
CA LEU A 55 -9.12 -1.28 -4.00
C LEU A 55 -10.65 -1.20 -4.14
N LEU A 56 -11.26 -0.19 -3.52
CA LEU A 56 -12.70 0.02 -3.55
C LEU A 56 -13.15 0.89 -4.73
N ASP A 57 -12.31 1.84 -5.14
CA ASP A 57 -12.57 2.74 -6.26
C ASP A 57 -11.24 3.25 -6.83
N LEU A 58 -11.20 3.44 -8.16
CA LEU A 58 -10.04 3.95 -8.88
C LEU A 58 -10.48 4.93 -9.95
N SER A 59 -9.90 6.12 -9.92
CA SER A 59 -10.21 7.21 -10.85
C SER A 59 -8.94 7.91 -11.32
N GLU A 60 -9.10 8.86 -12.25
CA GLU A 60 -7.99 9.71 -12.66
C GLU A 60 -7.42 10.51 -11.48
N ALA A 61 -8.29 11.05 -10.62
CA ALA A 61 -7.95 11.90 -9.48
C ALA A 61 -7.33 11.16 -8.29
N GLY A 62 -7.54 9.84 -8.17
CA GLY A 62 -7.06 9.08 -7.03
C GLY A 62 -7.72 7.72 -6.86
N ALA A 63 -7.62 7.18 -5.65
CA ALA A 63 -8.14 5.87 -5.30
C ALA A 63 -8.69 5.84 -3.87
N ARG A 64 -9.70 4.99 -3.65
CA ARG A 64 -10.17 4.63 -2.31
C ARG A 64 -9.81 3.18 -2.02
N VAL A 65 -9.17 2.95 -0.88
CA VAL A 65 -8.68 1.64 -0.45
C VAL A 65 -9.23 1.33 0.94
N ARG A 66 -9.64 0.09 1.15
CA ARG A 66 -9.85 -0.47 2.49
C ARG A 66 -8.62 -1.25 2.89
N GLY A 67 -8.08 -1.00 4.08
CA GLY A 67 -6.94 -1.72 4.62
C GLY A 67 -7.31 -2.46 5.90
N THR A 68 -6.73 -3.63 6.13
CA THR A 68 -6.81 -4.35 7.41
C THR A 68 -5.42 -4.81 7.85
N ALA A 69 -5.21 -4.88 9.16
CA ALA A 69 -4.03 -5.44 9.79
C ALA A 69 -4.44 -6.53 10.77
N HIS A 70 -3.86 -7.72 10.64
CA HIS A 70 -4.19 -8.89 11.46
C HIS A 70 -2.96 -9.46 12.16
N SER A 71 -3.11 -9.94 13.39
CA SER A 71 -2.14 -10.81 14.06
C SER A 71 -2.70 -12.24 14.04
N GLY A 72 -2.16 -13.10 13.18
CA GLY A 72 -2.81 -14.37 12.84
C GLY A 72 -4.20 -14.15 12.25
N GLN A 73 -5.25 -14.61 12.94
CA GLN A 73 -6.65 -14.42 12.52
C GLN A 73 -7.34 -13.22 13.19
N GLU A 74 -6.69 -12.59 14.16
CA GLU A 74 -7.30 -11.53 14.95
C GLU A 74 -7.11 -10.17 14.26
N LEU A 75 -8.21 -9.40 14.12
CA LEU A 75 -8.17 -8.05 13.56
C LEU A 75 -7.56 -7.08 14.58
N ILE A 76 -6.49 -6.39 14.19
CA ILE A 76 -5.81 -5.37 14.99
C ILE A 76 -6.32 -3.98 14.64
N ALA A 77 -6.39 -3.69 13.35
CA ALA A 77 -6.82 -2.40 12.85
C ALA A 77 -7.46 -2.55 11.47
N GLU A 78 -8.37 -1.64 11.17
CA GLU A 78 -8.93 -1.44 9.84
C GLU A 78 -8.87 0.05 9.48
N ALA A 79 -8.76 0.35 8.19
CA ALA A 79 -8.69 1.71 7.71
C ALA A 79 -9.41 1.92 6.38
N ASP A 80 -10.08 3.06 6.26
CA ASP A 80 -10.49 3.62 4.98
C ASP A 80 -9.46 4.68 4.56
N ILE A 81 -8.86 4.48 3.40
CA ILE A 81 -7.71 5.23 2.90
C ILE A 81 -8.09 5.90 1.57
N MET A 82 -7.77 7.18 1.44
CA MET A 82 -7.88 7.91 0.19
C MET A 82 -6.49 8.34 -0.28
N PHE A 83 -6.17 7.95 -1.51
CA PHE A 83 -4.98 8.40 -2.21
C PHE A 83 -5.36 9.40 -3.29
N ALA A 84 -4.52 10.39 -3.53
CA ALA A 84 -4.63 11.32 -4.64
C ALA A 84 -3.53 11.05 -5.66
N HIS A 85 -3.88 11.17 -6.94
CA HIS A 85 -2.90 11.28 -8.01
C HIS A 85 -2.53 12.74 -8.19
N VAL A 86 -1.25 13.05 -8.10
CA VAL A 86 -0.78 14.44 -8.21
C VAL A 86 0.08 14.63 -9.46
N GLY A 87 -0.23 15.70 -10.20
CA GLY A 87 0.60 16.19 -11.29
C GLY A 87 1.87 16.86 -10.78
N ARG A 88 2.80 17.14 -11.69
CA ARG A 88 4.09 17.78 -11.37
C ARG A 88 3.88 19.17 -10.74
N GLU A 89 2.83 19.87 -11.18
CA GLU A 89 2.51 21.23 -10.77
C GLU A 89 2.01 21.33 -9.32
N GLN A 90 1.58 20.20 -8.77
CA GLN A 90 1.03 20.10 -7.41
C GLN A 90 2.06 19.58 -6.40
N LEU A 91 3.25 19.19 -6.87
CA LEU A 91 4.34 18.75 -6.01
C LEU A 91 5.15 19.96 -5.48
N PRO A 92 5.69 19.86 -4.26
CA PRO A 92 6.68 20.81 -3.77
C PRO A 92 7.85 20.94 -4.77
N PRO A 93 8.43 22.14 -4.95
CA PRO A 93 9.54 22.36 -5.87
C PRO A 93 10.75 21.45 -5.59
N GLU A 94 10.94 21.00 -4.35
CA GLU A 94 12.01 20.08 -3.98
C GLU A 94 11.79 18.64 -4.45
N LEU A 95 10.56 18.30 -4.87
CA LEU A 95 10.15 16.99 -5.39
C LEU A 95 9.95 17.07 -6.91
N ASP A 96 11.03 17.37 -7.62
CA ASP A 96 11.08 17.62 -9.06
C ASP A 96 10.97 16.35 -9.94
N ASP A 97 10.71 15.17 -9.36
CA ASP A 97 10.63 13.89 -10.07
C ASP A 97 9.19 13.39 -10.21
N PRO A 98 8.70 13.13 -11.43
CA PRO A 98 7.36 12.59 -11.68
C PRO A 98 7.12 11.16 -11.14
N GLN A 99 8.12 10.49 -10.55
CA GLN A 99 7.99 9.16 -9.92
C GLN A 99 8.74 9.06 -8.58
N PHE A 100 8.71 10.11 -7.77
CA PHE A 100 9.54 10.19 -6.55
C PHE A 100 9.31 9.04 -5.54
N VAL A 101 8.10 8.47 -5.46
CA VAL A 101 7.75 7.41 -4.48
C VAL A 101 8.25 6.03 -4.92
N PHE A 102 8.26 5.75 -6.23
CA PHE A 102 8.47 4.41 -6.76
C PHE A 102 9.81 4.25 -7.48
N ARG A 103 10.84 5.00 -7.07
CA ARG A 103 12.22 4.84 -7.53
C ARG A 103 13.10 4.22 -6.45
N GLY A 104 14.22 3.63 -6.86
CA GLY A 104 15.23 3.07 -5.96
C GLY A 104 14.88 1.68 -5.41
N GLU A 105 15.17 1.47 -4.11
CA GLU A 105 15.08 0.17 -3.43
C GLU A 105 13.66 -0.43 -3.45
N LEU A 106 12.61 0.37 -3.27
CA LEU A 106 11.24 -0.14 -3.30
C LEU A 106 10.89 -0.74 -4.67
N ALA A 107 11.27 -0.07 -5.75
CA ALA A 107 11.08 -0.59 -7.10
C ALA A 107 11.90 -1.86 -7.36
N HIS A 108 13.09 -1.96 -6.77
CA HIS A 108 13.92 -3.16 -6.86
C HIS A 108 13.28 -4.34 -6.11
N LEU A 109 12.82 -4.12 -4.89
CA LEU A 109 12.11 -5.11 -4.08
C LEU A 109 10.83 -5.61 -4.76
N LEU A 110 10.03 -4.71 -5.33
CA LEU A 110 8.80 -5.09 -6.04
C LEU A 110 9.10 -5.95 -7.27
N ARG A 111 10.14 -5.64 -8.05
CA ARG A 111 10.58 -6.47 -9.19
C ARG A 111 11.07 -7.86 -8.73
N GLN A 112 11.79 -7.94 -7.61
CA GLN A 112 12.21 -9.22 -7.05
C GLN A 112 11.01 -10.05 -6.59
N ALA A 113 10.01 -9.42 -5.97
CA ALA A 113 8.78 -10.08 -5.55
C ALA A 113 7.99 -10.65 -6.74
N GLU A 114 7.87 -9.90 -7.85
CA GLU A 114 7.23 -10.39 -9.08
C GLU A 114 7.94 -11.62 -9.64
N SER A 115 9.29 -11.66 -9.60
CA SER A 115 10.07 -12.81 -10.07
C SER A 115 9.94 -14.07 -9.20
N ALA A 116 9.45 -13.92 -7.97
CA ALA A 116 9.24 -15.02 -7.03
C ALA A 116 7.84 -15.65 -7.15
N ILE A 117 6.93 -15.06 -7.94
CA ILE A 117 5.60 -15.63 -8.21
C ILE A 117 5.78 -16.78 -9.24
N PRO A 118 5.52 -18.05 -8.86
CA PRO A 118 5.65 -19.15 -9.80
C PRO A 118 4.63 -19.00 -10.94
N SER A 119 5.07 -19.23 -12.18
CA SER A 119 4.19 -19.18 -13.34
C SER A 119 3.01 -20.14 -13.14
N PRO A 120 1.78 -19.74 -13.52
CA PRO A 120 0.63 -20.64 -13.44
C PRO A 120 0.92 -21.91 -14.25
N PRO A 121 0.51 -23.09 -13.77
CA PRO A 121 0.78 -24.35 -14.46
C PRO A 121 0.19 -24.26 -15.87
N SER A 122 1.04 -24.50 -16.87
CA SER A 122 0.62 -24.60 -18.26
C SER A 122 -0.45 -25.68 -18.36
N GLY A 123 -1.70 -25.28 -18.61
CA GLY A 123 -2.80 -26.20 -18.80
C GLY A 123 -2.46 -27.15 -19.94
N THR A 124 -2.41 -28.44 -19.64
CA THR A 124 -2.34 -29.49 -20.66
C THR A 124 -3.65 -29.47 -21.44
N SER A 125 -3.62 -28.91 -22.65
CA SER A 125 -4.66 -29.15 -23.65
C SER A 125 -4.55 -30.61 -24.10
N SER A 126 -5.55 -31.41 -23.73
CA SER A 126 -5.87 -32.69 -24.40
C SER A 126 -7.10 -32.48 -25.27
#